data_AF-A0A285LHG4-F1
#
_entry.id   AF-A0A285LHG4-F1
#
_cell.length_a   1.000
_cell.length_b   1.000
_cell.length_c   1.000
_cell.angle_alpha   90.00
_cell.angle_beta   90.00
_cell.angle_gamma   90.00
#
_symmetry.space_group_name_H-M   'P 1'
#
loop_
_entity.id
_entity.type
_entity.pdbx_description
1 polymer ?
#
loop_
_entity_poly.entity_id
_entity_poly.type
_entity_poly.pdbx_seq_one_letter_code
_entity_poly.pdbx_strand_id
1 'polypeptide(L)'
;MEFLLIVIGFAFVASLVAGFVLSIAAKNQIDTHAKAPRTRVTDTIIDHFGSVWWRSVDGPGDFNFQARGFGLNSAGLRRPVVSIDVAALDNGNTTVAAWMSAWSQRMGIVGCCDRVYFKRRQLIKKIEAL
;
A
#
# COMPACT_ATOMS: atom_id res chain seq x y z
N MET A 1 -35.42 14.42 -11.66
CA MET A 1 -34.89 14.58 -10.29
C MET A 1 -34.74 13.22 -9.61
N GLU A 2 -35.80 12.39 -9.56
CA GLU A 2 -35.77 11.06 -8.92
C GLU A 2 -34.72 10.10 -9.49
N PHE A 3 -34.62 9.97 -10.82
CA PHE A 3 -33.60 9.14 -11.47
C PHE A 3 -32.17 9.57 -11.08
N LEU A 4 -31.90 10.87 -11.01
CA LEU A 4 -30.59 11.39 -10.62
C LEU A 4 -30.26 11.03 -9.15
N LEU A 5 -31.24 11.13 -8.26
CA LEU A 5 -31.07 10.73 -6.86
C LEU A 5 -30.78 9.24 -6.71
N ILE A 6 -31.44 8.39 -7.51
CA ILE A 6 -31.19 6.95 -7.54
C ILE A 6 -29.74 6.67 -7.99
N VAL A 7 -29.30 7.30 -9.08
CA VAL A 7 -27.93 7.14 -9.61
C VAL A 7 -26.88 7.59 -8.59
N ILE A 8 -27.09 8.74 -7.95
CA ILE A 8 -26.19 9.25 -6.90
C ILE A 8 -26.18 8.30 -5.69
N GLY A 9 -27.33 7.79 -5.28
CA GLY A 9 -27.44 6.81 -4.20
C GLY A 9 -26.64 5.54 -4.49
N PHE A 10 -26.79 4.96 -5.69
CA PHE A 10 -26.01 3.80 -6.11
C PHE A 10 -24.51 4.08 -6.15
N ALA A 11 -24.11 5.23 -6.71
CA ALA A 11 -22.70 5.63 -6.76
C ALA A 11 -22.10 5.78 -5.35
N PHE A 12 -22.86 6.35 -4.42
CA PHE A 12 -22.44 6.49 -3.02
C PHE A 12 -22.23 5.11 -2.37
N VAL A 13 -23.21 4.21 -2.47
CA VAL A 13 -23.09 2.84 -1.92
C VAL A 13 -21.91 2.10 -2.55
N ALA A 14 -21.75 2.16 -3.87
CA ALA A 14 -20.63 1.54 -4.57
C ALA A 14 -19.28 2.07 -4.07
N SER A 15 -19.16 3.37 -3.80
CA SER A 15 -17.93 3.97 -3.26
C SER A 15 -17.60 3.47 -1.85
N LEU A 16 -18.60 3.26 -0.99
CA LEU A 16 -18.42 2.69 0.36
C LEU A 16 -17.95 1.24 0.29
N VAL A 17 -18.59 0.43 -0.57
CA VAL A 17 -18.21 -0.97 -0.78
C VAL A 17 -16.77 -1.04 -1.32
N ALA A 18 -16.43 -0.22 -2.31
CA ALA A 18 -15.08 -0.16 -2.86
C ALA A 18 -14.05 0.24 -1.78
N GLY A 19 -14.35 1.24 -0.95
CA GLY A 19 -13.50 1.65 0.17
C GLY A 19 -13.28 0.53 1.18
N PHE A 20 -14.30 -0.26 1.47
CA PHE A 20 -14.21 -1.41 2.38
C PHE A 20 -13.34 -2.53 1.79
N VAL A 21 -13.58 -2.90 0.53
CA VAL A 21 -12.81 -3.93 -0.18
C VAL A 21 -11.34 -3.53 -0.29
N LEU A 22 -11.05 -2.27 -0.67
CA LEU A 22 -9.68 -1.74 -0.72
C LEU A 22 -9.01 -1.73 0.65
N SER A 23 -9.77 -1.48 1.72
CA SER A 23 -9.24 -1.50 3.08
C SER A 23 -8.82 -2.90 3.51
N ILE A 24 -9.62 -3.92 3.17
CA ILE A 24 -9.26 -5.32 3.41
C ILE A 24 -8.02 -5.67 2.59
N ALA A 25 -8.04 -5.39 1.28
CA ALA A 25 -6.93 -5.69 0.40
C ALA A 25 -5.63 -4.99 0.84
N ALA A 26 -5.69 -3.73 1.28
CA ALA A 26 -4.54 -2.97 1.77
C ALA A 26 -3.92 -3.58 3.04
N LYS A 27 -4.72 -4.22 3.90
CA LYS A 27 -4.23 -4.88 5.13
C LYS A 27 -3.51 -6.21 4.88
N ASN A 28 -3.74 -6.86 3.74
CA ASN A 28 -3.08 -8.12 3.41
C ASN A 28 -1.57 -7.92 3.24
N GLN A 29 -0.79 -8.91 3.68
CA GLN A 29 0.63 -9.03 3.32
C GLN A 29 0.74 -9.65 1.92
N ILE A 30 1.71 -9.18 1.14
CA ILE A 30 2.08 -9.81 -0.13
C ILE A 30 3.56 -10.15 -0.07
N ASP A 31 3.84 -11.43 -0.26
CA ASP A 31 5.19 -11.96 -0.36
C ASP A 31 5.50 -12.24 -1.83
N THR A 32 6.70 -11.85 -2.26
CA THR A 32 7.18 -12.10 -3.62
C THR A 32 8.67 -12.43 -3.60
N HIS A 33 9.19 -12.88 -4.74
CA HIS A 33 10.59 -13.21 -4.93
C HIS A 33 11.11 -12.52 -6.19
N ALA A 34 12.34 -12.02 -6.12
CA ALA A 34 13.07 -11.46 -7.25
C ALA A 34 14.26 -12.35 -7.60
N LYS A 35 14.52 -12.52 -8.89
CA LYS A 35 15.73 -13.20 -9.39
C LYS A 35 16.91 -12.22 -9.48
N ALA A 36 17.08 -11.43 -8.43
CA ALA A 36 18.06 -10.37 -8.34
C ALA A 36 18.68 -10.30 -6.95
N PRO A 37 19.94 -9.82 -6.83
CA PRO A 37 20.60 -9.60 -5.55
C PRO A 37 19.85 -8.58 -4.68
N ARG A 38 20.01 -8.72 -3.35
CA ARG A 38 19.37 -7.86 -2.35
C ARG A 38 19.59 -6.37 -2.61
N THR A 39 20.79 -5.98 -3.03
CA THR A 39 21.15 -4.57 -3.34
C THR A 39 20.24 -3.96 -4.41
N ARG A 40 20.04 -4.66 -5.53
CA ARG A 40 19.19 -4.19 -6.64
C ARG A 40 17.72 -4.10 -6.24
N VAL A 41 17.26 -5.03 -5.41
CA VAL A 41 15.89 -5.01 -4.86
C VAL A 41 15.70 -3.83 -3.91
N THR A 42 16.65 -3.60 -3.01
CA THR A 42 16.66 -2.45 -2.09
C THR A 42 16.63 -1.12 -2.85
N ASP A 43 17.47 -0.95 -3.87
CA ASP A 43 17.47 0.28 -4.69
C ASP A 43 16.11 0.51 -5.37
N THR A 44 15.51 -0.58 -5.87
CA THR A 44 14.18 -0.53 -6.50
C THR A 44 13.10 -0.12 -5.49
N ILE A 45 13.17 -0.59 -4.24
CA ILE A 45 12.25 -0.20 -3.17
C ILE A 45 12.42 1.29 -2.83
N ILE A 46 13.65 1.74 -2.62
CA ILE A 46 13.95 3.13 -2.26
C ILE A 46 13.48 4.09 -3.37
N ASP A 47 13.82 3.81 -4.64
CA ASP A 47 13.33 4.60 -5.79
C ASP A 47 11.80 4.59 -5.86
N HIS A 48 11.18 3.42 -5.67
CA HIS A 48 9.73 3.31 -5.73
C HIS A 48 9.04 4.19 -4.68
N PHE A 49 9.56 4.27 -3.45
CA PHE A 49 8.98 5.08 -2.38
C PHE A 49 9.57 6.50 -2.24
N GLY A 50 10.59 6.85 -3.02
CA GLY A 50 11.23 8.17 -3.03
C GLY A 50 10.36 9.32 -3.56
N SER A 51 9.06 9.12 -3.75
CA SER A 51 8.15 10.15 -4.25
C SER A 51 7.60 11.06 -3.14
N VAL A 52 7.21 12.28 -3.51
CA VAL A 52 6.68 13.32 -2.60
C VAL A 52 5.50 12.83 -1.73
N TRP A 53 4.80 11.79 -2.18
CA TRP A 53 3.61 11.25 -1.52
C TRP A 53 3.89 10.22 -0.44
N TRP A 54 5.17 9.90 -0.21
CA TRP A 54 5.62 8.94 0.81
C TRP A 54 6.81 9.53 1.56
N ARG A 55 6.99 9.10 2.80
CA ARG A 55 8.11 9.51 3.63
C ARG A 55 8.63 8.31 4.38
N SER A 56 9.96 8.17 4.43
CA SER A 56 10.61 7.20 5.30
C SER A 56 10.35 7.52 6.77
N VAL A 57 10.03 6.49 7.55
CA VAL A 57 9.77 6.56 8.99
C VAL A 57 10.42 5.34 9.66
N ASP A 58 10.55 5.37 10.97
CA ASP A 58 10.93 4.17 11.72
C ASP A 58 9.74 3.20 11.80
N GLY A 59 10.02 1.90 11.83
CA GLY A 59 9.00 0.87 11.88
C GLY A 59 9.57 -0.55 11.93
N PRO A 60 8.69 -1.57 11.86
CA PRO A 60 9.05 -2.96 12.12
C PRO A 60 9.80 -3.66 10.99
N GLY A 61 9.72 -3.16 9.75
CA GLY A 61 10.41 -3.79 8.62
C GLY A 61 11.76 -3.15 8.31
N ASP A 62 12.53 -3.78 7.41
CA ASP A 62 13.79 -3.21 6.88
C ASP A 62 13.58 -1.80 6.30
N PHE A 63 12.44 -1.58 5.62
CA PHE A 63 12.02 -0.27 5.11
C PHE A 63 10.60 0.05 5.54
N ASN A 64 10.36 1.29 5.96
CA ASN A 64 9.04 1.71 6.40
C ASN A 64 8.68 3.06 5.79
N PHE A 65 7.53 3.12 5.12
CA PHE A 65 7.10 4.30 4.39
C PHE A 65 5.70 4.73 4.80
N GLN A 66 5.58 5.95 5.33
CA GLN A 66 4.30 6.54 5.67
C GLN A 66 3.73 7.32 4.48
N ALA A 67 2.46 7.08 4.17
CA ALA A 67 1.74 7.85 3.16
C ALA A 67 1.59 9.33 3.58
N ARG A 68 1.66 10.25 2.62
CA ARG A 68 1.42 11.70 2.80
C ARG A 68 0.22 12.17 1.99
N GLY A 69 -0.21 13.41 2.20
CA GLY A 69 -1.23 14.06 1.38
C GLY A 69 -2.64 13.54 1.61
N PHE A 70 -3.57 13.88 0.70
CA PHE A 70 -4.97 13.49 0.76
C PHE A 70 -5.21 12.15 0.04
N GLY A 71 -6.09 11.32 0.60
CA GLY A 71 -6.54 10.05 0.03
C GLY A 71 -7.93 9.67 0.56
N LEU A 72 -8.45 8.52 0.15
CA LEU A 72 -9.79 8.07 0.54
C LEU A 72 -9.91 7.96 2.07
N ASN A 73 -11.02 8.45 2.63
CA ASN A 73 -11.33 8.43 4.08
C ASN A 73 -10.20 8.95 4.99
N SER A 74 -9.43 9.93 4.55
CA SER A 74 -8.15 10.24 5.20
C SER A 74 -8.11 11.50 6.07
N ALA A 75 -9.21 12.26 6.08
CA ALA A 75 -9.34 13.48 6.88
C ALA A 75 -9.45 13.16 8.38
N GLY A 76 -8.50 13.66 9.16
CA GLY A 76 -8.43 13.44 10.61
C GLY A 76 -8.00 12.03 11.02
N LEU A 77 -7.48 11.21 10.09
CA LEU A 77 -6.92 9.89 10.40
C LEU A 77 -5.40 9.89 10.29
N ARG A 78 -4.75 9.08 11.15
CA ARG A 78 -3.31 8.80 11.02
C ARG A 78 -3.05 8.09 9.69
N ARG A 79 -2.02 8.55 8.99
CA ARG A 79 -1.65 8.00 7.68
C ARG A 79 -1.04 6.60 7.82
N PRO A 80 -1.37 5.68 6.90
CA PRO A 80 -0.87 4.32 6.96
C PRO A 80 0.64 4.26 6.70
N VAL A 81 1.28 3.26 7.29
CA VAL A 81 2.68 2.90 7.10
C VAL A 81 2.74 1.55 6.40
N VAL A 82 3.48 1.49 5.30
CA VAL A 82 3.83 0.25 4.61
C VAL A 82 5.23 -0.14 5.06
N SER A 83 5.35 -1.36 5.56
CA SER A 83 6.62 -1.98 5.96
C SER A 83 7.00 -3.04 4.94
N ILE A 84 8.31 -3.15 4.70
CA ILE A 84 8.89 -4.05 3.72
C ILE A 84 10.09 -4.72 4.34
N ASP A 85 10.11 -6.06 4.32
CA ASP A 85 11.26 -6.87 4.68
C ASP A 85 11.92 -7.45 3.44
N VAL A 86 13.26 -7.50 3.47
CA VAL A 86 14.06 -7.96 2.35
C VAL A 86 15.09 -8.97 2.83
N ALA A 87 14.83 -10.26 2.58
CA ALA A 87 15.74 -11.34 2.95
C ALA A 87 16.44 -11.90 1.70
N ALA A 88 17.76 -12.10 1.81
CA ALA A 88 18.53 -12.79 0.78
C ALA A 88 18.35 -14.31 0.93
N LEU A 89 18.25 -15.01 -0.19
CA LEU A 89 18.23 -16.47 -0.26
C LEU A 89 19.62 -17.01 -0.63
N ASP A 90 19.92 -18.24 -0.23
CA ASP A 90 21.21 -18.90 -0.47
C ASP A 90 21.58 -19.05 -1.95
N ASN A 91 20.59 -18.97 -2.85
CA ASN A 91 20.76 -19.03 -4.31
C ASN A 91 21.05 -17.66 -4.96
N GLY A 92 21.24 -16.60 -4.17
CA GLY A 92 21.48 -15.24 -4.65
C GLY A 92 20.22 -14.47 -5.05
N ASN A 93 19.03 -15.07 -4.90
CA ASN A 93 17.75 -14.39 -5.08
C ASN A 93 17.33 -13.67 -3.79
N THR A 94 16.25 -12.91 -3.87
CA THR A 94 15.76 -12.11 -2.74
C THR A 94 14.26 -12.33 -2.56
N THR A 95 13.83 -12.56 -1.32
CA THR A 95 12.41 -12.52 -0.94
C THR A 95 12.05 -11.14 -0.40
N VAL A 96 10.85 -10.70 -0.73
CA VAL A 96 10.31 -9.43 -0.28
C VAL A 96 8.92 -9.64 0.28
N ALA A 97 8.72 -9.25 1.53
CA ALA A 97 7.42 -9.23 2.18
C ALA A 97 6.98 -7.77 2.34
N ALA A 98 5.80 -7.40 1.84
CA ALA A 98 5.28 -6.06 1.96
C ALA A 98 3.89 -6.07 2.63
N TRP A 99 3.75 -5.38 3.75
CA TRP A 99 2.49 -5.30 4.49
C TRP A 99 2.25 -3.88 5.03
N MET A 100 1.02 -3.60 5.44
CA MET A 100 0.69 -2.36 6.12
C MET A 100 0.87 -2.57 7.62
N SER A 101 1.85 -1.91 8.24
CA SER A 101 2.23 -2.13 9.64
C SER A 101 1.50 -1.24 10.64
N ALA A 102 1.10 -0.05 10.20
CA ALA A 102 0.31 0.86 11.02
C ALA A 102 -0.76 1.54 10.16
N TRP A 103 -1.96 1.72 10.70
CA TRP A 103 -3.06 2.40 10.02
C TRP A 103 -4.09 2.93 11.00
N SER A 104 -4.97 3.80 10.52
CA SER A 104 -6.16 4.25 11.24
C SER A 104 -7.37 4.10 10.31
N GLN A 105 -8.52 3.79 10.90
CA GLN A 105 -9.76 3.54 10.16
C GLN A 105 -10.94 4.28 10.81
N ARG A 106 -11.91 4.67 9.98
CA ARG A 106 -13.21 5.19 10.42
C ARG A 106 -14.29 4.42 9.69
N MET A 107 -15.32 3.96 10.41
CA MET A 107 -16.39 3.13 9.87
C MET A 107 -15.86 1.89 9.10
N GLY A 108 -14.79 1.27 9.61
CA GLY A 108 -14.15 0.10 8.99
C GLY A 108 -13.31 0.37 7.73
N ILE A 109 -13.27 1.61 7.24
CA ILE A 109 -12.48 2.00 6.06
C ILE A 109 -11.16 2.62 6.51
N VAL A 110 -10.05 2.09 6.02
CA VAL A 110 -8.70 2.60 6.31
C VAL A 110 -8.43 3.88 5.52
N GLY A 111 -7.85 4.88 6.19
CA GLY A 111 -7.44 6.12 5.51
C GLY A 111 -6.33 5.86 4.49
N CYS A 112 -6.47 6.41 3.28
CA CYS A 112 -5.55 6.23 2.15
C CYS A 112 -5.33 4.75 1.74
N CYS A 113 -6.32 3.87 1.95
CA CYS A 113 -6.21 2.45 1.61
C CYS A 113 -5.96 2.20 0.12
N ASP A 114 -6.57 3.02 -0.74
CA ASP A 114 -6.38 3.06 -2.19
C ASP A 114 -4.89 3.22 -2.53
N ARG A 115 -4.25 4.21 -1.90
CA ARG A 115 -2.85 4.55 -2.14
C ARG A 115 -1.92 3.41 -1.70
N VAL A 116 -2.17 2.82 -0.54
CA VAL A 116 -1.40 1.66 -0.05
C VAL A 116 -1.55 0.48 -1.01
N TYR A 117 -2.78 0.14 -1.38
CA TYR A 117 -3.07 -0.99 -2.26
C TYR A 117 -2.36 -0.85 -3.62
N PHE A 118 -2.54 0.29 -4.29
CA PHE A 118 -1.95 0.50 -5.61
C PHE A 118 -0.42 0.60 -5.54
N LYS A 119 0.12 1.29 -4.54
CA LYS A 119 1.57 1.44 -4.39
C LYS A 119 2.24 0.10 -4.16
N ARG A 120 1.72 -0.70 -3.21
CA ARG A 120 2.24 -2.05 -2.97
C ARG A 120 2.12 -2.93 -4.21
N ARG A 121 0.97 -2.94 -4.89
CA ARG A 121 0.79 -3.75 -6.10
C ARG A 121 1.78 -3.36 -7.21
N GLN A 122 2.08 -2.07 -7.37
CA GLN A 122 3.08 -1.61 -8.33
C GLN A 122 4.50 -2.00 -7.92
N LEU A 123 4.83 -1.93 -6.62
CA LEU A 123 6.11 -2.41 -6.10
C LEU A 123 6.32 -3.90 -6.44
N ILE A 124 5.34 -4.74 -6.11
CA ILE A 124 5.43 -6.19 -6.35
C ILE A 124 5.67 -6.49 -7.83
N LYS A 125 4.94 -5.83 -8.74
CA LYS A 125 5.16 -5.95 -10.19
C LYS A 125 6.58 -5.51 -10.61
N LYS A 126 7.14 -4.45 -10.01
CA LYS A 126 8.50 -4.01 -10.30
C LYS A 126 9.52 -5.06 -9.84
N ILE A 127 9.31 -5.64 -8.66
CA ILE A 127 10.21 -6.65 -8.07
C ILE A 127 10.18 -7.95 -8.87
N GLU A 128 9.00 -8.41 -9.28
CA GLU A 128 8.83 -9.63 -10.10
C GLU A 128 9.46 -9.51 -11.50
N ALA A 129 9.70 -8.28 -11.96
CA ALA A 129 10.30 -8.00 -13.25
C ALA A 129 11.84 -7.85 -13.20
N LEU A 130 12.45 -7.95 -12.02
CA LEU A 130 13.92 -7.94 -11.82
C LEU A 130 14.54 -9.32 -12.10
#